data_AF-A0A329RAG2-F1
#
_entry.id   AF-A0A329RAG2-F1
#
_cell.length_a   1.000
_cell.length_b   1.000
_cell.length_c   1.000
_cell.angle_alpha   90.00
_cell.angle_beta   90.00
_cell.angle_gamma   90.00
#
_symmetry.space_group_name_H-M   'P 1'
#
loop_
_entity.id
_entity.type
_entity.pdbx_description
1 polymer ?
#
loop_
_entity_poly.entity_id
_entity_poly.type
_entity_poly.pdbx_seq_one_letter_code
_entity_poly.pdbx_strand_id
1 'polypeptide(L)'
;MEDVEEGFDRLSKAKATKSFGFLTMTSYTFLATVLMTQNQKLLPIDELVRFNENLQVLEELNVEGESWAVLQSYQTLEKILYLMRVFMHQRPEYLESSTGTVDTLLALFPPSKRPIFVYPSSTTAEPGSETFVDEFSDE
;
A
#
# COMPACT_ATOMS: atom_id res chain seq x y z
N MET A 1 20.71 -4.02 3.17
CA MET A 1 20.85 -3.26 1.90
C MET A 1 20.85 -4.22 0.71
N GLU A 2 21.49 -5.41 0.80
CA GLU A 2 21.39 -6.47 -0.23
C GLU A 2 19.93 -6.90 -0.52
N ASP A 3 19.09 -7.07 0.50
CA ASP A 3 17.69 -7.51 0.31
C ASP A 3 16.82 -6.54 -0.53
N VAL A 4 17.14 -5.24 -0.50
CA VAL A 4 16.35 -4.23 -1.21
C VAL A 4 16.73 -4.20 -2.68
N GLU A 5 18.02 -4.20 -3.01
CA GLU A 5 18.46 -4.19 -4.40
C GLU A 5 18.11 -5.50 -5.11
N GLU A 6 18.20 -6.64 -4.41
CA GLU A 6 17.69 -7.92 -4.94
C GLU A 6 16.17 -7.83 -5.19
N GLY A 7 15.43 -7.18 -4.29
CA GLY A 7 14.02 -6.88 -4.47
C GLY A 7 13.73 -6.06 -5.74
N PHE A 8 14.52 -5.01 -5.99
CA PHE A 8 14.39 -4.21 -7.22
C PHE A 8 14.78 -4.97 -8.49
N ASP A 9 15.78 -5.84 -8.44
CA ASP A 9 16.12 -6.72 -9.57
C ASP A 9 14.94 -7.66 -9.90
N ARG A 10 14.31 -8.24 -8.87
CA ARG A 10 13.09 -9.04 -9.04
C ARG A 10 11.94 -8.23 -9.63
N LEU A 11 11.74 -6.98 -9.20
CA LEU A 11 10.73 -6.08 -9.77
C LEU A 11 11.02 -5.77 -11.23
N SER A 12 12.28 -5.49 -11.58
CA SER A 12 12.70 -5.24 -12.95
C SER A 12 12.43 -6.44 -13.86
N LYS A 13 12.77 -7.65 -13.39
CA LYS A 13 12.45 -8.90 -14.09
C LYS A 13 10.95 -9.11 -14.24
N ALA A 14 10.16 -8.84 -13.20
CA ALA A 14 8.71 -8.95 -13.25
C ALA A 14 8.09 -7.95 -14.25
N LYS A 15 8.59 -6.72 -14.30
CA LYS A 15 8.18 -5.72 -15.28
C LYS A 15 8.43 -6.18 -16.71
N ALA A 16 9.58 -6.81 -16.96
CA ALA A 16 9.94 -7.33 -18.28
C ALA A 16 8.99 -8.43 -18.79
N THR A 17 8.27 -9.15 -17.90
CA THR A 17 7.30 -10.17 -18.32
C THR A 17 6.00 -9.57 -18.86
N LYS A 18 5.76 -8.26 -18.62
CA LYS A 18 4.51 -7.57 -18.98
C LYS A 18 3.25 -8.25 -18.42
N SER A 19 3.37 -9.01 -17.32
CA SER A 19 2.25 -9.65 -16.66
C SER A 19 1.77 -8.83 -15.48
N PHE A 20 0.53 -8.36 -15.54
CA PHE A 20 -0.11 -7.60 -14.46
C PHE A 20 -0.11 -8.39 -13.14
N GLY A 21 -0.52 -9.66 -13.18
CA GLY A 21 -0.55 -10.53 -12.00
C GLY A 21 0.83 -10.79 -11.42
N PHE A 22 1.83 -10.98 -12.26
CA PHE A 22 3.19 -11.22 -11.77
C PHE A 22 3.79 -9.96 -11.14
N LEU A 23 3.65 -8.80 -11.80
CA LEU A 23 4.18 -7.53 -11.27
C LEU A 23 3.50 -7.13 -9.96
N THR A 24 2.17 -7.29 -9.83
CA THR A 24 1.46 -7.05 -8.57
C THR A 24 1.91 -8.01 -7.47
N MET A 25 2.07 -9.32 -7.74
CA MET A 25 2.55 -10.27 -6.74
C MET A 25 3.98 -9.96 -6.27
N THR A 26 4.89 -9.66 -7.21
CA THR A 26 6.28 -9.31 -6.88
C THR A 26 6.35 -8.01 -6.07
N SER A 27 5.57 -7.00 -6.44
CA SER A 27 5.51 -5.71 -5.73
C SER A 27 4.96 -5.84 -4.32
N TYR A 28 3.91 -6.65 -4.13
CA TYR A 28 3.38 -6.95 -2.80
C TYR A 28 4.43 -7.65 -1.94
N THR A 29 5.08 -8.68 -2.49
CA THR A 29 6.13 -9.44 -1.79
C THR A 29 7.26 -8.52 -1.37
N PHE A 30 7.72 -7.65 -2.26
CA PHE A 30 8.76 -6.67 -1.97
C PHE A 30 8.40 -5.78 -0.77
N LEU A 31 7.23 -5.13 -0.80
CA LEU A 31 6.79 -4.26 0.31
C LEU A 31 6.61 -5.04 1.62
N ALA A 32 6.01 -6.23 1.55
CA ALA A 32 5.82 -7.08 2.72
C ALA A 32 7.15 -7.52 3.34
N THR A 33 8.14 -7.88 2.51
CA THR A 33 9.49 -8.22 2.98
C THR A 33 10.17 -7.02 3.63
N VAL A 34 10.13 -5.84 3.00
CA VAL A 34 10.72 -4.61 3.56
C VAL A 34 10.15 -4.32 4.96
N LEU A 35 8.85 -4.51 5.15
CA LEU A 35 8.20 -4.35 6.45
C LEU A 35 8.69 -5.33 7.51
N MET A 36 8.98 -6.57 7.11
CA MET A 36 9.39 -7.62 8.03
C MET A 36 10.89 -7.61 8.36
N THR A 37 11.76 -7.26 7.41
CA THR A 37 13.22 -7.43 7.56
C THR A 37 13.96 -6.19 8.07
N GLN A 38 13.48 -4.97 7.79
CA GLN A 38 14.24 -3.76 8.09
C GLN A 38 14.07 -3.22 9.53
N ASN A 39 13.76 -4.07 10.53
CA ASN A 39 13.43 -3.60 11.89
C ASN A 39 12.36 -2.48 11.87
N GLN A 40 11.36 -2.60 10.99
CA GLN A 40 10.33 -1.57 10.74
C GLN A 40 10.85 -0.22 10.19
N LYS A 41 12.11 -0.12 9.76
CA LYS A 41 12.55 1.05 8.98
C LYS A 41 11.95 0.96 7.58
N LEU A 42 11.13 1.96 7.28
CA LEU A 42 10.55 2.18 5.96
C LEU A 42 11.65 2.54 4.94
N LEU A 43 11.36 2.35 3.64
CA LEU A 43 12.28 2.63 2.54
C LEU A 43 12.78 4.09 2.57
N PRO A 44 14.07 4.37 2.39
CA PRO A 44 14.53 5.70 1.98
C PRO A 44 13.69 6.29 0.84
N ILE A 45 13.53 7.61 0.81
CA ILE A 45 12.64 8.29 -0.13
C ILE A 45 12.97 7.97 -1.59
N ASP A 46 14.26 7.88 -1.95
CA ASP A 46 14.70 7.57 -3.30
C ASP A 46 14.30 6.15 -3.73
N GLU A 47 14.34 5.19 -2.80
CA GLU A 47 13.89 3.82 -3.04
C GLU A 47 12.36 3.75 -3.16
N LEU A 48 11.62 4.54 -2.39
CA LEU A 48 10.17 4.66 -2.53
C LEU A 48 9.79 5.23 -3.91
N VAL A 49 10.48 6.28 -4.37
CA VAL A 49 10.26 6.88 -5.69
C VAL A 49 10.51 5.83 -6.78
N ARG A 50 11.65 5.12 -6.72
CA ARG A 50 11.94 4.01 -7.64
C ARG A 50 10.87 2.92 -7.59
N PHE A 51 10.34 2.61 -6.42
CA PHE A 51 9.25 1.64 -6.28
C PHE A 51 7.96 2.13 -6.97
N ASN A 52 7.59 3.40 -6.75
CA ASN A 52 6.42 4.02 -7.39
C ASN A 52 6.51 3.99 -8.92
N GLU A 53 7.68 4.26 -9.49
CA GLU A 53 7.94 4.16 -10.94
C GLU A 53 7.75 2.74 -11.48
N ASN A 54 8.13 1.72 -10.72
CA ASN A 54 7.92 0.33 -11.13
C ASN A 54 6.43 -0.03 -11.17
N LEU A 55 5.60 0.57 -10.29
CA LEU A 55 4.16 0.34 -10.26
C LEU A 55 3.40 1.07 -11.36
N GLN A 56 3.85 2.24 -11.82
CA GLN A 56 3.18 3.00 -12.88
C GLN A 56 3.00 2.18 -14.17
N VAL A 57 3.90 1.23 -14.44
CA VAL A 57 3.78 0.34 -15.60
C VAL A 57 2.51 -0.51 -15.58
N LEU A 58 1.92 -0.77 -14.42
CA LEU A 58 0.65 -1.50 -14.31
C LEU A 58 -0.50 -0.86 -15.12
N GLU A 59 -0.43 0.46 -15.35
CA GLU A 59 -1.42 1.21 -16.12
C GLU A 59 -1.39 0.86 -17.61
N GLU A 60 -0.25 0.42 -18.11
CA GLU A 60 -0.01 0.08 -19.51
C GLU A 60 -0.23 -1.42 -19.78
N LEU A 61 -0.38 -2.23 -18.73
CA LEU A 61 -0.50 -3.67 -18.87
C LEU A 61 -1.96 -4.07 -19.11
N ASN A 62 -2.16 -4.87 -20.15
CA ASN A 62 -3.46 -5.46 -20.41
C ASN A 62 -3.73 -6.57 -19.39
N VAL A 63 -4.92 -6.55 -18.80
CA VAL A 63 -5.32 -7.52 -17.77
C VAL A 63 -6.13 -8.62 -18.43
N GLU A 64 -5.43 -9.63 -18.93
CA GLU A 64 -6.02 -10.79 -19.61
C GLU A 64 -5.70 -12.08 -18.87
N GLY A 65 -6.57 -13.08 -19.01
CA GLY A 65 -6.40 -14.40 -18.41
C GLY A 65 -7.67 -14.95 -17.80
N GLU A 66 -7.52 -16.05 -17.06
CA GLU A 66 -8.65 -16.67 -16.37
C GLU A 66 -9.23 -15.71 -15.32
N SER A 67 -10.56 -15.63 -15.24
CA SER A 67 -11.25 -14.65 -14.39
C SER A 67 -10.82 -14.68 -12.92
N TRP A 68 -10.50 -15.86 -12.38
CA TRP A 68 -10.03 -16.00 -11.01
C TRP A 68 -8.60 -15.43 -10.83
N ALA A 69 -7.72 -15.57 -11.82
CA ALA A 69 -6.36 -15.04 -11.78
C ALA A 69 -6.35 -13.51 -11.89
N VAL A 70 -7.23 -12.97 -12.74
CA VAL A 70 -7.47 -11.52 -12.82
C VAL A 70 -7.95 -10.97 -11.48
N LEU A 71 -8.95 -11.61 -10.85
CA LEU A 71 -9.46 -11.22 -9.55
C LEU A 71 -8.38 -11.24 -8.47
N GLN A 72 -7.57 -12.31 -8.40
CA GLN A 72 -6.44 -12.42 -7.46
C GLN A 72 -5.42 -11.30 -7.65
N SER A 73 -5.16 -10.90 -8.89
CA SER A 73 -4.23 -9.82 -9.20
C SER A 73 -4.73 -8.47 -8.68
N TYR A 74 -6.02 -8.17 -8.87
CA TYR A 74 -6.64 -6.96 -8.30
C TYR A 74 -6.69 -6.96 -6.77
N GLN A 75 -6.98 -8.12 -6.14
CA GLN A 75 -6.90 -8.26 -4.68
C GLN A 75 -5.48 -8.05 -4.16
N THR A 76 -4.47 -8.43 -4.95
CA THR A 76 -3.07 -8.19 -4.60
C THR A 76 -2.69 -6.72 -4.77
N LEU A 77 -3.17 -6.07 -5.83
CA LEU A 77 -3.03 -4.61 -6.01
C LEU A 77 -3.66 -3.83 -4.85
N GLU A 78 -4.84 -4.23 -4.39
CA GLU A 78 -5.49 -3.62 -3.23
C GLU A 78 -4.62 -3.68 -1.98
N LYS A 79 -3.94 -4.82 -1.73
CA LYS A 79 -3.00 -4.96 -0.62
C LYS A 79 -1.78 -4.04 -0.76
N ILE A 80 -1.26 -3.87 -1.98
CA ILE A 80 -0.17 -2.91 -2.24
C ILE A 80 -0.61 -1.49 -1.89
N LEU A 81 -1.77 -1.07 -2.41
CA LEU A 81 -2.34 0.25 -2.17
C LEU A 81 -2.56 0.51 -0.68
N TYR A 82 -3.04 -0.49 0.05
CA TYR A 82 -3.16 -0.43 1.50
C TYR A 82 -1.81 -0.15 2.17
N LEU A 83 -0.77 -0.94 1.85
CA LEU A 83 0.57 -0.77 2.43
C LEU A 83 1.17 0.59 2.10
N MET A 84 1.07 1.04 0.85
CA MET A 84 1.57 2.36 0.43
C MET A 84 0.92 3.47 1.23
N ARG A 85 -0.41 3.42 1.39
CA ARG A 85 -1.10 4.43 2.18
C ARG A 85 -0.75 4.37 3.67
N VAL A 86 -0.54 3.19 4.23
CA VAL A 86 -0.03 3.05 5.60
C VAL A 86 1.32 3.76 5.74
N PHE A 87 2.21 3.63 4.76
CA PHE A 87 3.49 4.34 4.78
C PHE A 87 3.33 5.85 4.64
N MET A 88 2.46 6.31 3.74
CA MET A 88 2.15 7.74 3.59
C MET A 88 1.57 8.34 4.88
N HIS A 89 0.77 7.57 5.62
CA HIS A 89 0.25 8.00 6.91
C HIS A 89 1.34 8.07 7.99
N GLN A 90 2.25 7.11 8.01
CA GLN A 90 3.36 7.05 8.97
C GLN A 90 4.47 8.07 8.68
N ARG A 91 4.68 8.45 7.41
CA ARG A 91 5.74 9.35 6.95
C ARG A 91 5.15 10.41 6.02
N PRO A 92 4.95 11.66 6.50
CA PRO A 92 4.41 12.74 5.67
C PRO A 92 5.21 13.00 4.39
N GLU A 93 6.53 12.80 4.42
CA GLU A 93 7.42 12.93 3.26
C GLU A 93 7.04 11.99 2.09
N TYR A 94 6.40 10.86 2.37
CA TYR A 94 6.00 9.91 1.33
C TYR A 94 4.72 10.34 0.61
N LEU A 95 3.95 11.24 1.23
CA LEU A 95 2.67 11.68 0.69
C LEU A 95 2.88 12.37 -0.66
N GLU A 96 3.86 13.27 -0.74
CA GLU A 96 4.20 13.99 -1.97
C GLU A 96 4.65 13.04 -3.09
N SER A 97 5.50 12.06 -2.75
CA SER A 97 6.08 11.13 -3.72
C SER A 97 5.13 10.02 -4.19
N SER A 98 4.14 9.61 -3.37
CA SER A 98 3.30 8.43 -3.64
C SER A 98 1.84 8.74 -3.96
N THR A 99 1.32 9.94 -3.69
CA THR A 99 -0.11 10.25 -3.93
C THR A 99 -0.51 10.03 -5.38
N GLY A 100 0.28 10.56 -6.33
CA GLY A 100 -0.01 10.40 -7.76
C GLY A 100 -0.09 8.93 -8.17
N THR A 101 0.91 8.12 -7.83
CA THR A 101 0.92 6.69 -8.13
C THR A 101 -0.27 5.96 -7.49
N VAL A 102 -0.60 6.25 -6.24
CA VAL A 102 -1.75 5.61 -5.55
C VAL A 102 -3.06 5.94 -6.25
N ASP A 103 -3.27 7.20 -6.64
CA ASP A 103 -4.49 7.63 -7.31
C ASP A 103 -4.62 7.01 -8.70
N THR A 104 -3.52 6.88 -9.45
CA THR A 104 -3.56 6.22 -10.75
C THR A 104 -3.84 4.73 -10.64
N LEU A 105 -3.20 4.04 -9.70
CA LEU A 105 -3.45 2.61 -9.46
C LEU A 105 -4.88 2.35 -8.95
N LEU A 106 -5.45 3.25 -8.16
CA LEU A 106 -6.87 3.21 -7.77
C LEU A 106 -7.79 3.34 -9.00
N ALA A 107 -7.40 4.13 -10.00
CA ALA A 107 -8.18 4.30 -11.21
C ALA A 107 -8.31 3.03 -12.06
N LEU A 108 -7.39 2.06 -11.89
CA LEU A 108 -7.42 0.75 -12.57
C LEU A 108 -8.58 -0.14 -12.12
N PHE A 109 -9.14 0.10 -10.93
CA PHE A 109 -10.31 -0.61 -10.46
C PHE A 109 -11.58 -0.02 -11.10
N PRO A 110 -12.57 -0.86 -11.46
CA PRO A 110 -13.90 -0.38 -11.85
C PRO A 110 -14.45 0.57 -10.77
N PRO A 111 -15.12 1.68 -11.13
CA PRO A 111 -15.59 2.66 -10.14
C PRO A 111 -16.42 2.06 -8.99
N SER A 112 -17.24 1.03 -9.28
CA SER A 112 -18.08 0.33 -8.30
C SER A 112 -17.31 -0.65 -7.39
N LYS A 113 -16.03 -0.91 -7.67
CA LYS A 113 -15.17 -1.87 -6.98
C LYS A 113 -13.88 -1.24 -6.47
N ARG A 114 -13.74 0.09 -6.56
CA ARG A 114 -12.58 0.80 -6.03
C ARG A 114 -12.51 0.60 -4.51
N PRO A 115 -11.35 0.20 -3.98
CA PRO A 115 -11.19 0.05 -2.54
C PRO A 115 -11.30 1.40 -1.84
N ILE A 116 -11.98 1.39 -0.69
CA ILE A 116 -12.12 2.55 0.19
C ILE A 116 -11.26 2.28 1.41
N PHE A 117 -10.24 3.12 1.62
CA PHE A 117 -9.38 3.01 2.78
C PHE A 117 -9.86 3.98 3.87
N VAL A 118 -10.24 3.44 5.02
CA VAL A 118 -10.59 4.23 6.22
C VAL A 118 -9.44 4.12 7.21
N TYR A 119 -8.77 5.24 7.50
CA TYR A 119 -7.71 5.28 8.51
C TYR A 119 -8.32 5.55 9.88
N PRO A 120 -7.80 4.95 10.97
CA PRO A 120 -8.08 5.46 12.29
C PRO A 120 -7.54 6.89 12.37
N SER A 121 -8.42 7.85 12.64
CA SER A 121 -8.01 9.23 12.92
C SER A 121 -6.99 9.21 14.05
N SER A 122 -5.84 9.85 13.86
CA SER A 122 -4.85 10.07 14.91
C SER A 122 -5.43 11.02 15.96
N THR A 123 -6.28 10.49 16.82
CA THR A 123 -6.76 11.20 18.02
C THR A 123 -5.77 10.89 19.13
N THR A 124 -4.79 11.77 19.32
CA THR A 124 -3.96 11.76 20.52
C THR A 124 -4.45 12.86 21.45
N ALA A 125 -5.16 12.48 22.51
CA ALA A 125 -5.30 13.13 23.82
C ALA A 125 -6.32 12.29 24.62
N GLU A 126 -6.12 11.73 25.81
CA GLU A 126 -5.04 11.54 26.79
C GLU A 126 -5.47 10.30 27.64
N PRO A 127 -4.58 9.66 28.41
CA PRO A 127 -4.99 8.68 29.41
C PRO A 127 -5.42 9.41 30.69
N GLY A 128 -6.71 9.35 31.04
CA GLY A 128 -7.20 9.70 32.38
C GLY A 128 -8.34 10.71 32.41
N SER A 129 -9.56 10.21 32.58
CA SER A 129 -10.51 10.74 33.55
C SER A 129 -11.60 9.70 33.75
N GLU A 130 -11.36 8.79 34.69
CA GLU A 130 -12.45 8.21 35.45
C GLU A 130 -13.17 9.38 36.13
N THR A 131 -14.29 9.81 35.57
CA THR A 131 -15.30 10.54 36.36
C THR A 131 -16.47 9.61 36.50
N PHE A 132 -16.37 8.77 37.53
CA PHE A 132 -17.53 8.26 38.24
C PHE A 132 -18.39 9.47 38.61
N VAL A 133 -19.58 9.57 38.04
CA VAL A 133 -20.65 10.39 38.63
C VAL A 133 -21.76 9.41 38.96
N ASP A 134 -21.66 8.87 40.17
CA ASP A 134 -22.78 8.28 40.89
C ASP A 134 -23.63 9.46 41.35
N GLU A 135 -24.83 9.66 40.77
CA GLU A 135 -25.86 10.46 41.42
C GLU A 135 -27.24 9.90 41.04
N PHE A 136 -27.71 9.00 41.91
CA PHE A 136 -29.11 8.95 42.28
C PHE A 136 -29.56 10.34 42.75
N SER A 137 -30.60 10.91 42.15
CA SER A 137 -31.83 11.29 42.86
C SER A 137 -32.88 11.97 41.97
N ASP A 138 -34.08 11.37 42.01
CA ASP A 138 -35.44 11.93 42.03
C ASP A 138 -35.85 13.10 41.13
N GLU A 139 -36.78 12.81 40.21
CA GLU A 139 -38.14 13.38 40.23
C GLU A 139 -39.18 12.38 39.70
#